data_AF-A0A6N8Z325-F1
#
_entry.id   AF-A0A6N8Z325-F1
#
_cell.length_a   1.000
_cell.length_b   1.000
_cell.length_c   1.000
_cell.angle_alpha   90.00
_cell.angle_beta   90.00
_cell.angle_gamma   90.00
#
_symmetry.space_group_name_H-M   'P 1'
#
loop_
_entity.id
_entity.type
_entity.pdbx_description
1 polymer ?
#
loop_
_entity_poly.entity_id
_entity_poly.type
_entity_poly.pdbx_seq_one_letter_code
_entity_poly.pdbx_strand_id
1 'polypeptide(L)'
;MDQRDDCLNHDQEGTRQSSGLYVDVENLHSDGQVMVEKLVEDWPPGVPALTRLTLYVRADQVELWRLWAANRFKDLVVSVKGTQHFSLSSSKNSADIAMATNAMADLILRRVTHVVVFSDDSDFISLYVAIRDEPDVLAEHDEVPFLWVVTDREGSLSTTIRQFFPLDQLYVVPAGSSYSKVVAEAKSTRSGKSGNPSNVAETTWSEMAERILQEIPVGGFKSTDCQAVIKKHWPQHPMAKAGGAAFGSDFKNNIWPVLQTHGVKISEPGKAPIRYEMTAEAKGSMP
;
A
#
# COMPACT_ATOMS: atom_id res chain seq x y z
N MET A 1 44.94 -52.69 -5.91
CA MET A 1 45.47 -51.38 -6.30
C MET A 1 44.49 -50.87 -7.35
N ASP A 2 43.40 -50.23 -6.92
CA ASP A 2 43.31 -48.78 -6.67
C ASP A 2 43.25 -48.04 -8.02
N GLN A 3 42.26 -47.23 -8.40
CA GLN A 3 41.19 -46.46 -7.75
C GLN A 3 40.04 -46.33 -8.78
N ARG A 4 38.76 -46.52 -8.42
CA ARG A 4 37.76 -45.44 -8.25
C ARG A 4 37.89 -44.27 -9.22
N ASP A 5 37.07 -44.28 -10.27
CA ASP A 5 36.50 -43.07 -10.87
C ASP A 5 34.98 -43.14 -10.69
N ASP A 6 34.58 -42.72 -9.49
CA ASP A 6 33.22 -42.36 -9.13
C ASP A 6 32.87 -41.02 -9.78
N CYS A 7 31.63 -40.93 -10.26
CA CYS A 7 30.79 -39.73 -10.19
C CYS A 7 31.34 -38.42 -10.76
N LEU A 8 31.05 -38.18 -12.05
CA LEU A 8 30.57 -36.87 -12.46
C LEU A 8 29.09 -36.99 -12.80
N ASN A 9 28.28 -37.11 -11.76
CA ASN A 9 26.93 -36.57 -11.82
C ASN A 9 27.12 -35.07 -12.12
N HIS A 10 26.88 -34.68 -13.37
CA HIS A 10 26.38 -33.35 -13.62
C HIS A 10 25.04 -33.27 -12.90
N ASP A 11 25.10 -32.89 -11.63
CA ASP A 11 23.97 -32.24 -11.00
C ASP A 11 23.69 -31.02 -11.89
N GLN A 12 22.65 -31.14 -12.70
CA GLN A 12 21.89 -30.00 -13.14
C GLN A 12 21.36 -29.34 -11.86
N GLU A 13 22.19 -28.50 -11.24
CA GLU A 13 21.72 -27.44 -10.37
C GLU A 13 20.88 -26.54 -11.27
N GLY A 14 19.62 -26.94 -11.50
CA GLY A 14 18.61 -26.05 -12.06
C GLY A 14 18.69 -24.79 -11.21
N THR A 15 18.99 -23.67 -11.87
CA THR A 15 19.24 -22.38 -11.23
C THR A 15 18.15 -22.17 -10.20
N ARG A 16 18.49 -22.28 -8.91
CA ARG A 16 17.48 -22.26 -7.85
C ARG A 16 16.81 -20.89 -7.90
N GLN A 17 15.59 -20.87 -8.43
CA GLN A 17 14.87 -19.62 -8.61
C GLN A 17 14.68 -18.95 -7.25
N SER A 18 14.97 -17.65 -7.20
CA SER A 18 14.94 -16.89 -5.97
C SER A 18 14.56 -15.44 -6.23
N SER A 19 13.94 -14.82 -5.24
CA SER A 19 13.43 -13.45 -5.36
C SER A 19 14.17 -12.51 -4.42
N GLY A 20 14.39 -11.29 -4.89
CA GLY A 20 14.80 -10.14 -4.08
C GLY A 20 13.63 -9.18 -3.88
N LEU A 21 13.29 -8.88 -2.63
CA LEU A 21 12.31 -7.86 -2.27
C LEU A 21 13.02 -6.52 -2.00
N TYR A 22 12.65 -5.48 -2.74
CA TYR A 22 13.16 -4.12 -2.61
C TYR A 22 12.03 -3.20 -2.17
N VAL A 23 12.12 -2.65 -0.96
CA VAL A 23 11.02 -1.91 -0.33
C VAL A 23 11.36 -0.45 -0.18
N ASP A 24 10.51 0.40 -0.74
CA ASP A 24 10.50 1.84 -0.46
C ASP A 24 9.67 2.08 0.81
N VAL A 25 10.35 2.15 1.95
CA VAL A 25 9.67 2.27 3.24
C VAL A 25 8.99 3.62 3.42
N GLU A 26 9.53 4.69 2.82
CA GLU A 26 8.94 6.02 2.94
C GLU A 26 7.55 6.05 2.31
N ASN A 27 7.41 5.37 1.16
CA ASN A 27 6.15 5.22 0.48
C ASN A 27 5.13 4.41 1.28
N LEU A 28 5.56 3.48 2.14
CA LEU A 28 4.68 2.69 3.01
C LEU A 28 4.15 3.44 4.25
N HIS A 29 4.57 4.68 4.51
CA HIS A 29 4.13 5.50 5.65
C HIS A 29 4.29 4.78 7.01
N SER A 30 3.34 4.95 7.96
CA SER A 30 3.46 4.44 9.34
C SER A 30 3.38 2.92 9.46
N ASP A 31 2.87 2.23 8.45
CA ASP A 31 2.52 0.81 8.53
C ASP A 31 3.55 -0.09 7.84
N GLY A 32 4.70 0.47 7.41
CA GLY A 32 5.69 -0.23 6.59
C GLY A 32 6.15 -1.57 7.18
N GLN A 33 6.43 -1.65 8.49
CA GLN A 33 6.84 -2.90 9.13
C GLN A 33 5.76 -3.99 9.02
N VAL A 34 4.51 -3.64 9.34
CA VAL A 34 3.37 -4.57 9.27
C VAL A 34 3.11 -5.02 7.84
N MET A 35 3.22 -4.10 6.88
CA MET A 35 3.02 -4.40 5.46
C MET A 35 4.11 -5.33 4.91
N VAL A 36 5.38 -5.07 5.24
CA VAL A 36 6.49 -5.94 4.84
C VAL A 36 6.33 -7.33 5.46
N GLU A 37 6.00 -7.42 6.76
CA GLU A 37 5.76 -8.71 7.42
C GLU A 37 4.63 -9.48 6.74
N LYS A 38 3.50 -8.82 6.49
CA LYS A 38 2.35 -9.44 5.83
C LYS A 38 2.70 -9.96 4.44
N LEU A 39 3.44 -9.19 3.64
CA LEU A 39 3.88 -9.63 2.31
C LEU A 39 4.82 -10.84 2.40
N VAL A 40 5.74 -10.86 3.36
CA VAL A 40 6.71 -11.96 3.52
C VAL A 40 6.03 -13.22 4.07
N GLU A 41 5.06 -13.08 4.99
CA GLU A 41 4.28 -14.20 5.53
C GLU A 41 3.30 -14.79 4.51
N ASP A 42 2.70 -13.95 3.67
CA ASP A 42 1.76 -14.31 2.61
C ASP A 42 2.38 -14.00 1.24
N TRP A 43 3.50 -14.68 0.96
CA TRP A 43 4.30 -14.44 -0.24
C TRP A 43 3.50 -14.73 -1.52
N PRO A 44 3.56 -13.86 -2.55
CA PRO A 44 2.71 -14.00 -3.73
C PRO A 44 2.86 -15.36 -4.42
N PRO A 45 1.75 -16.05 -4.74
CA PRO A 45 1.80 -17.34 -5.41
C PRO A 45 2.41 -17.20 -6.80
N GLY A 46 3.22 -18.19 -7.21
CA GLY A 46 3.91 -18.18 -8.50
C GLY A 46 5.22 -17.40 -8.54
N VAL A 47 5.52 -16.60 -7.50
CA VAL A 47 6.81 -15.92 -7.36
C VAL A 47 7.81 -16.85 -6.65
N PRO A 48 9.07 -16.96 -7.12
CA PRO A 48 10.07 -17.77 -6.44
C PRO A 48 10.32 -17.36 -5.00
N ALA A 49 10.88 -18.28 -4.22
CA ALA A 49 11.12 -18.07 -2.80
C ALA A 49 11.96 -16.81 -2.54
N LEU A 50 11.52 -16.00 -1.58
CA LEU A 50 12.24 -14.83 -1.12
C LEU A 50 13.56 -15.25 -0.44
N THR A 51 14.69 -14.74 -0.92
CA THR A 51 16.03 -14.99 -0.34
C THR A 51 16.73 -13.72 0.13
N ARG A 52 16.32 -12.56 -0.40
CA ARG A 52 16.94 -11.26 -0.12
C ARG A 52 15.88 -10.20 0.15
N LEU A 53 16.08 -9.43 1.22
CA LEU A 53 15.25 -8.27 1.57
C LEU A 53 16.13 -7.02 1.64
N THR A 54 15.83 -6.00 0.85
CA THR A 54 16.50 -4.69 0.90
C THR A 54 15.49 -3.60 1.24
N LEU A 55 15.69 -2.94 2.38
CA LEU A 55 14.83 -1.87 2.87
C LEU A 55 15.51 -0.51 2.63
N TYR A 56 14.80 0.39 1.96
CA TYR A 56 15.24 1.76 1.73
C TYR A 56 14.48 2.66 2.69
N VAL A 57 15.20 3.20 3.66
CA VAL A 57 14.63 3.97 4.78
C VAL A 57 15.31 5.32 4.85
N ARG A 58 14.67 6.29 5.52
CA ARG A 58 15.34 7.55 5.81
C ARG A 58 16.65 7.30 6.57
N ALA A 59 17.69 8.07 6.24
CA ALA A 59 19.03 7.91 6.81
C ALA A 59 19.05 7.91 8.36
N ASP A 60 18.15 8.63 9.02
CA ASP A 60 18.07 8.71 10.48
C ASP A 60 17.37 7.50 11.15
N GLN A 61 16.75 6.61 10.36
CA GLN A 61 16.03 5.43 10.86
C GLN A 61 16.75 4.10 10.55
N VAL A 62 17.91 4.12 9.89
CA VAL A 62 18.63 2.93 9.41
C VAL A 62 18.87 1.91 10.52
N GLU A 63 19.38 2.33 11.67
CA GLU A 63 19.72 1.39 12.76
C GLU A 63 18.48 0.74 13.38
N LEU A 64 17.38 1.50 13.52
CA LEU A 64 16.11 0.98 14.04
C LEU A 64 15.56 -0.12 13.11
N TRP A 65 15.54 0.14 11.81
CA TRP A 65 15.06 -0.82 10.82
C TRP A 65 15.98 -2.03 10.67
N ARG A 66 17.30 -1.83 10.79
CA ARG A 66 18.27 -2.92 10.77
C ARG A 66 18.06 -3.88 11.94
N LEU A 67 17.89 -3.34 13.15
CA LEU A 67 17.63 -4.14 14.35
C LEU A 67 16.31 -4.92 14.24
N TRP A 68 15.24 -4.26 13.78
CA TRP A 68 13.96 -4.93 13.58
C TRP A 68 14.05 -6.05 12.53
N ALA A 69 14.57 -5.75 11.34
CA ALA A 69 14.59 -6.70 10.22
C ALA A 69 15.49 -7.92 10.50
N ALA A 70 16.65 -7.73 11.15
CA ALA A 70 17.54 -8.83 11.53
C ALA A 70 16.90 -9.79 12.56
N ASN A 71 16.01 -9.29 13.42
CA ASN A 71 15.29 -10.13 14.38
C ASN A 71 14.10 -10.85 13.74
N ARG A 72 13.43 -10.21 12.77
CA ARG A 72 12.20 -10.74 12.16
C ARG A 72 12.46 -11.73 11.03
N PHE A 73 13.48 -11.48 10.19
CA PHE A 73 13.72 -12.24 8.96
C PHE A 73 15.07 -12.96 8.99
N LYS A 74 15.16 -13.99 9.85
CA LYS A 74 16.43 -14.70 10.12
C LYS A 74 16.95 -15.54 8.95
N ASP A 75 16.05 -15.97 8.07
CA ASP A 75 16.38 -16.85 6.94
C ASP A 75 16.68 -16.07 5.65
N LEU A 76 16.62 -14.73 5.70
CA LEU A 76 16.84 -13.85 4.55
C LEU A 76 18.19 -13.13 4.64
N VAL A 77 18.78 -12.85 3.48
CA VAL A 77 19.87 -11.86 3.38
C VAL A 77 19.25 -10.47 3.45
N VAL A 78 19.29 -9.87 4.64
CA VAL A 78 18.71 -8.54 4.90
C VAL A 78 19.74 -7.43 4.70
N SER A 79 19.36 -6.39 3.96
CA SER A 79 20.11 -5.14 3.83
C SER A 79 19.19 -3.95 4.14
N VAL A 80 19.69 -2.98 4.91
CA VAL A 80 18.98 -1.73 5.20
C VAL A 80 19.84 -0.57 4.75
N LYS A 81 19.32 0.23 3.82
CA LYS A 81 20.02 1.34 3.16
C LYS A 81 19.34 2.66 3.54
N GLY A 82 20.16 3.62 3.96
CA GLY A 82 19.71 4.98 4.25
C GLY A 82 19.68 5.83 3.00
N THR A 83 18.55 6.46 2.71
CA THR A 83 18.39 7.44 1.63
C THR A 83 18.53 8.84 2.21
N GLN A 84 19.32 9.70 1.55
CA GLN A 84 19.54 11.08 1.97
C GLN A 84 18.66 12.02 1.16
N HIS A 85 17.75 12.72 1.84
CA HIS A 85 17.12 13.92 1.32
C HIS A 85 18.12 15.08 1.40
N PHE A 86 18.88 15.34 0.33
CA PHE A 86 19.61 16.60 0.25
C PHE A 86 18.59 17.74 0.21
N SER A 87 18.71 18.72 1.11
CA SER A 87 17.80 19.87 1.25
C SER A 87 17.84 20.87 0.08
N LEU A 88 18.51 20.52 -1.01
CA LEU A 88 18.44 21.21 -2.28
C LEU A 88 17.40 20.50 -3.15
N SER A 89 16.63 21.27 -3.91
CA SER A 89 15.40 20.96 -4.64
C SER A 89 15.41 19.77 -5.65
N SER A 90 16.36 18.84 -5.57
CA SER A 90 16.62 17.79 -6.57
C SER A 90 16.79 16.36 -6.01
N SER A 91 16.57 16.10 -4.71
CA SER A 91 16.85 14.78 -4.10
C SER A 91 15.68 13.80 -4.01
N LYS A 92 14.50 14.18 -4.53
CA LYS A 92 13.25 13.41 -4.39
C LYS A 92 13.31 11.97 -4.94
N ASN A 93 14.26 11.64 -5.81
CA ASN A 93 14.34 10.32 -6.46
C ASN A 93 15.57 9.48 -6.03
N SER A 94 16.27 9.87 -4.96
CA SER A 94 17.50 9.16 -4.55
C SER A 94 17.23 7.72 -4.09
N ALA A 95 16.06 7.47 -3.49
CA ALA A 95 15.62 6.14 -3.11
C ALA A 95 15.33 5.28 -4.35
N ASP A 96 14.56 5.81 -5.30
CA ASP A 96 14.12 5.09 -6.50
C ASP A 96 15.30 4.68 -7.37
N ILE A 97 16.25 5.60 -7.59
CA ILE A 97 17.46 5.32 -8.36
C ILE A 97 18.29 4.23 -7.66
N ALA A 98 18.47 4.33 -6.34
CA ALA A 98 19.23 3.33 -5.59
C ALA A 98 18.54 1.96 -5.62
N MET A 99 17.20 1.95 -5.50
CA MET A 99 16.37 0.75 -5.60
C MET A 99 16.51 0.08 -6.96
N ALA A 100 16.23 0.81 -8.03
CA ALA A 100 16.34 0.32 -9.41
C ALA A 100 17.75 -0.18 -9.72
N THR A 101 18.78 0.58 -9.32
CA THR A 101 20.18 0.19 -9.54
C THR A 101 20.54 -1.12 -8.83
N ASN A 102 20.16 -1.28 -7.56
CA ASN A 102 20.47 -2.49 -6.81
C ASN A 102 19.67 -3.70 -7.29
N ALA A 103 18.40 -3.50 -7.66
CA ALA A 103 17.56 -4.55 -8.22
C ALA A 103 18.13 -5.08 -9.54
N MET A 104 18.46 -4.19 -10.49
CA MET A 104 19.13 -4.57 -11.75
C MET A 104 20.47 -5.24 -11.50
N ALA A 105 21.29 -4.70 -10.60
CA ALA A 105 22.60 -5.29 -10.30
C ALA A 105 22.49 -6.69 -9.71
N ASP A 106 21.55 -6.92 -8.78
CA ASP A 106 21.35 -8.25 -8.21
C ASP A 106 20.80 -9.25 -9.24
N LEU A 107 19.98 -8.78 -10.19
CA LEU A 107 19.48 -9.60 -11.29
C LEU A 107 20.60 -9.97 -12.29
N ILE A 108 21.34 -8.99 -12.80
CA ILE A 108 22.46 -9.18 -13.75
C ILE A 108 23.57 -10.05 -13.13
N LEU A 109 23.86 -9.86 -11.84
CA LEU A 109 24.86 -10.66 -11.12
C LEU A 109 24.31 -12.03 -10.65
N ARG A 110 23.09 -12.41 -11.07
CA ARG A 110 22.41 -13.67 -10.72
C ARG A 110 22.36 -13.94 -9.21
N ARG A 111 22.26 -12.89 -8.39
CA ARG A 111 22.04 -13.01 -6.94
C ARG A 111 20.60 -13.31 -6.59
N VAL A 112 19.69 -12.93 -7.48
CA VAL A 112 18.28 -13.26 -7.50
C VAL A 112 17.90 -13.54 -8.95
N THR A 113 16.85 -14.32 -9.17
CA THR A 113 16.29 -14.52 -10.52
C THR A 113 15.03 -13.68 -10.74
N HIS A 114 14.38 -13.19 -9.68
CA HIS A 114 13.19 -12.33 -9.77
C HIS A 114 13.32 -11.10 -8.89
N VAL A 115 12.85 -9.97 -9.40
CA VAL A 115 12.81 -8.68 -8.71
C VAL A 115 11.40 -8.41 -8.24
N VAL A 116 11.22 -8.23 -6.94
CA VAL A 116 9.95 -7.78 -6.34
C VAL A 116 10.14 -6.39 -5.76
N VAL A 117 9.38 -5.42 -6.23
CA VAL A 117 9.42 -4.03 -5.72
C VAL A 117 8.18 -3.77 -4.90
N PHE A 118 8.33 -3.22 -3.70
CA PHE A 118 7.20 -2.77 -2.89
C PHE A 118 7.26 -1.26 -2.71
N SER A 119 6.43 -0.55 -3.48
CA SER A 119 6.25 0.91 -3.44
C SER A 119 4.94 1.28 -4.16
N ASP A 120 4.23 2.31 -3.73
CA ASP A 120 3.11 2.89 -4.50
C ASP A 120 3.57 3.91 -5.56
N ASP A 121 4.88 4.13 -5.72
CA ASP A 121 5.41 5.07 -6.72
C ASP A 121 5.38 4.49 -8.14
N SER A 122 4.74 5.21 -9.07
CA SER A 122 4.64 4.83 -10.48
C SER A 122 5.97 4.87 -11.24
N ASP A 123 7.00 5.54 -10.72
CA ASP A 123 8.30 5.63 -11.39
C ASP A 123 8.97 4.25 -11.54
N PHE A 124 8.58 3.25 -10.76
CA PHE A 124 9.06 1.87 -10.90
C PHE A 124 8.57 1.13 -12.15
N ILE A 125 7.63 1.69 -12.92
CA ILE A 125 7.33 1.22 -14.28
C ILE A 125 8.58 1.27 -15.16
N SER A 126 9.45 2.27 -14.96
CA SER A 126 10.71 2.38 -15.70
C SER A 126 11.67 1.21 -15.42
N LEU A 127 11.67 0.67 -14.20
CA LEU A 127 12.45 -0.52 -13.84
C LEU A 127 11.90 -1.78 -14.52
N TYR A 128 10.58 -1.94 -14.58
CA TYR A 128 9.97 -3.03 -15.35
C TYR A 128 10.41 -2.99 -16.81
N VAL A 129 10.35 -1.80 -17.44
CA VAL A 129 10.78 -1.62 -18.84
C VAL A 129 12.27 -1.95 -19.00
N ALA A 130 13.13 -1.51 -18.06
CA ALA A 130 14.55 -1.81 -18.09
C ALA A 130 14.85 -3.31 -17.99
N ILE A 131 14.15 -4.04 -17.12
CA ILE A 131 14.30 -5.50 -17.00
C ILE A 131 13.81 -6.21 -18.26
N ARG A 132 12.67 -5.78 -18.81
CA ARG A 132 12.11 -6.34 -20.05
C ARG A 132 13.04 -6.12 -21.24
N ASP A 133 13.74 -4.99 -21.29
CA ASP A 133 14.62 -4.67 -22.41
C ASP A 133 16.06 -5.22 -22.24
N GLU A 134 16.33 -5.94 -21.13
CA GLU A 134 17.64 -6.55 -20.83
C GLU A 134 17.75 -7.96 -21.45
N PRO A 135 18.53 -8.16 -22.53
CA PRO A 135 18.51 -9.41 -23.31
C PRO A 135 19.00 -10.62 -22.52
N ASP A 136 20.01 -10.45 -21.67
CA ASP A 136 20.60 -11.54 -20.89
C ASP A 136 19.64 -12.07 -19.82
N VAL A 137 18.78 -11.20 -19.30
CA VAL A 137 17.73 -11.58 -18.35
C VAL A 137 16.62 -12.34 -19.07
N LEU A 138 16.11 -11.83 -20.19
CA LEU A 138 15.03 -12.51 -20.92
C LEU A 138 15.45 -13.82 -21.56
N ALA A 139 16.74 -14.02 -21.85
CA ALA A 139 17.22 -15.32 -22.36
C ALA A 139 17.01 -16.47 -21.35
N GLU A 140 16.90 -16.15 -20.06
CA GLU A 140 16.75 -17.13 -18.98
C GLU A 140 15.29 -17.24 -18.47
N HIS A 141 14.35 -16.45 -19.00
CA HIS A 141 12.98 -16.34 -18.50
C HIS A 141 11.93 -16.21 -19.62
N ASP A 142 10.83 -16.96 -19.50
CA ASP A 142 9.71 -16.89 -20.46
C ASP A 142 8.90 -15.58 -20.33
N GLU A 143 8.92 -14.96 -19.16
CA GLU A 143 8.24 -13.71 -18.82
C GLU A 143 9.22 -12.75 -18.13
N VAL A 144 8.86 -11.47 -18.04
CA VAL A 144 9.68 -10.48 -17.33
C VAL A 144 9.72 -10.86 -15.85
N PRO A 145 10.91 -11.12 -15.24
CA PRO A 145 11.00 -11.61 -13.87
C PRO A 145 10.86 -10.47 -12.85
N PHE A 146 9.70 -9.84 -12.87
CA PHE A 146 9.38 -8.67 -12.08
C PHE A 146 8.04 -8.85 -11.36
N LEU A 147 7.89 -8.30 -10.17
CA LEU A 147 6.58 -8.15 -9.56
C LEU A 147 6.54 -6.80 -8.86
N TRP A 148 5.52 -6.01 -9.20
CA TRP A 148 5.25 -4.77 -8.50
C TRP A 148 4.21 -5.01 -7.42
N VAL A 149 4.63 -4.84 -6.17
CA VAL A 149 3.76 -4.85 -5.01
C VAL A 149 3.36 -3.42 -4.68
N VAL A 150 2.06 -3.19 -4.62
CA VAL A 150 1.45 -1.93 -4.21
C VAL A 150 0.51 -2.17 -3.05
N THR A 151 0.15 -1.12 -2.33
CA THR A 151 -0.90 -1.15 -1.32
C THR A 151 -2.27 -0.95 -1.95
N ASP A 152 -3.34 -1.33 -1.25
CA ASP A 152 -4.72 -1.01 -1.64
C ASP A 152 -5.16 0.41 -1.25
N ARG A 153 -4.23 1.28 -0.83
CA ARG A 153 -4.54 2.65 -0.40
C ARG A 153 -5.14 3.46 -1.54
N GLU A 154 -6.07 4.35 -1.21
CA GLU A 154 -6.69 5.21 -2.20
C GLU A 154 -5.63 6.11 -2.87
N GLY A 155 -5.45 5.93 -4.19
CA GLY A 155 -4.47 6.68 -4.99
C GLY A 155 -3.19 5.92 -5.36
N SER A 156 -2.88 4.77 -4.73
CA SER A 156 -1.71 3.93 -5.10
C SER A 156 -1.90 3.27 -6.47
N LEU A 157 -3.14 2.88 -6.77
CA LEU A 157 -3.56 2.25 -8.01
C LEU A 157 -4.33 3.26 -8.86
N SER A 158 -3.60 4.18 -9.51
CA SER A 158 -4.24 5.06 -10.49
C SER A 158 -4.93 4.24 -11.58
N THR A 159 -6.05 4.74 -12.12
CA THR A 159 -6.72 4.13 -13.28
C THR A 159 -5.76 3.96 -14.46
N THR A 160 -4.77 4.84 -14.57
CA THR A 160 -3.68 4.77 -15.54
C THR A 160 -2.82 3.51 -15.35
N ILE A 161 -2.36 3.20 -14.14
CA ILE A 161 -1.56 1.98 -13.89
C ILE A 161 -2.36 0.73 -14.29
N ARG A 162 -3.65 0.68 -13.91
CA ARG A 162 -4.53 -0.46 -14.25
C ARG A 162 -4.78 -0.63 -15.75
N GLN A 163 -4.66 0.45 -16.53
CA GLN A 163 -4.89 0.42 -17.98
C GLN A 163 -3.63 0.09 -18.79
N PHE A 164 -2.45 0.43 -18.28
CA PHE A 164 -1.20 0.38 -19.06
C PHE A 164 -0.14 -0.58 -18.51
N PHE A 165 -0.28 -1.06 -17.29
CA PHE A 165 0.64 -2.04 -16.71
C PHE A 165 0.03 -3.46 -16.72
N PRO A 166 0.82 -4.52 -17.00
CA PRO A 166 0.33 -5.89 -16.96
C PRO A 166 -0.17 -6.25 -15.55
N LEU A 167 -1.46 -6.58 -15.43
CA LEU A 167 -2.10 -6.80 -14.12
C LEU A 167 -1.60 -8.07 -13.42
N ASP A 168 -1.09 -9.03 -14.18
CA ASP A 168 -0.42 -10.24 -13.69
C ASP A 168 0.92 -9.94 -13.00
N GLN A 169 1.54 -8.81 -13.33
CA GLN A 169 2.80 -8.34 -12.76
C GLN A 169 2.57 -7.39 -11.56
N LEU A 170 1.33 -7.32 -11.08
CA LEU A 170 0.90 -6.44 -10.00
C LEU A 170 0.29 -7.25 -8.85
N TYR A 171 0.83 -7.07 -7.65
CA TYR A 171 0.30 -7.66 -6.44
C TYR A 171 -0.13 -6.58 -5.46
N VAL A 172 -1.34 -6.73 -4.91
CA VAL A 172 -1.91 -5.74 -4.00
C VAL A 172 -1.85 -6.29 -2.58
N VAL A 173 -1.01 -5.69 -1.75
CA VAL A 173 -1.02 -5.96 -0.31
C VAL A 173 -2.11 -5.10 0.31
N PRO A 174 -3.11 -5.69 0.99
CA PRO A 174 -4.09 -4.89 1.69
C PRO A 174 -3.37 -4.14 2.81
N ALA A 175 -3.30 -2.82 2.73
CA ALA A 175 -2.88 -1.96 3.80
C ALA A 175 -3.82 -2.27 4.96
N GLY A 176 -3.27 -2.90 6.01
CA GLY A 176 -4.06 -3.28 7.15
C GLY A 176 -4.64 -2.03 7.80
N SER A 177 -5.87 -1.64 7.44
CA SER A 177 -6.76 -1.17 8.48
C SER A 177 -6.95 -2.36 9.41
N SER A 178 -6.67 -2.19 10.69
CA SER A 178 -7.24 -3.04 11.73
C SER A 178 -8.79 -2.97 11.78
N TYR A 179 -9.46 -2.66 10.67
CA TYR A 179 -10.91 -2.53 10.55
C TYR A 179 -11.57 -3.56 9.64
N SER A 180 -10.85 -4.34 8.82
CA SER A 180 -11.49 -5.34 7.94
C SER A 180 -11.32 -6.82 8.34
N LYS A 181 -10.45 -7.15 9.32
CA LYS A 181 -10.33 -8.56 9.78
C LYS A 181 -11.27 -8.96 10.93
N VAL A 182 -11.94 -8.03 11.61
CA VAL A 182 -12.96 -8.38 12.62
C VAL A 182 -14.30 -8.81 11.99
N VAL A 183 -14.57 -8.44 10.74
CA VAL A 183 -15.87 -8.72 10.09
C VAL A 183 -15.94 -10.11 9.43
N ALA A 184 -14.79 -10.71 9.09
CA ALA A 184 -14.76 -12.04 8.47
C ALA A 184 -14.73 -13.19 9.50
N GLU A 185 -14.04 -13.03 10.63
CA GLU A 185 -14.00 -14.08 11.68
C GLU A 185 -15.24 -14.08 12.59
N ALA A 186 -16.03 -13.00 12.61
CA ALA A 186 -17.30 -12.97 13.35
C ALA A 186 -18.47 -13.71 12.66
N LYS A 187 -18.25 -14.35 11.49
CA LYS A 187 -19.26 -15.21 10.84
C LYS A 187 -19.09 -16.71 11.10
N SER A 188 -18.06 -17.17 11.82
CA SER A 188 -17.82 -18.62 12.00
C SER A 188 -17.97 -19.18 13.42
N THR A 189 -18.37 -18.40 14.43
CA THR A 189 -18.60 -18.94 15.79
C THR A 189 -19.80 -18.30 16.50
N ARG A 190 -21.01 -18.64 16.02
CA ARG A 190 -22.22 -18.61 16.86
C ARG A 190 -22.23 -19.83 17.77
N SER A 191 -21.94 -19.65 19.06
CA SER A 191 -22.83 -20.09 20.16
C SER A 191 -22.21 -19.78 21.53
N GLY A 192 -22.77 -18.82 22.26
CA GLY A 192 -22.43 -18.58 23.66
C GLY A 192 -23.01 -17.28 24.23
N LYS A 193 -24.19 -17.37 24.85
CA LYS A 193 -24.81 -16.39 25.80
C LYS A 193 -23.77 -15.85 26.80
N SER A 194 -23.79 -14.65 27.39
CA SER A 194 -24.82 -13.68 27.79
C SER A 194 -24.11 -12.45 28.37
N GLY A 195 -24.66 -11.23 28.22
CA GLY A 195 -24.36 -10.09 29.09
C GLY A 195 -24.47 -8.71 28.44
N ASN A 196 -25.66 -8.10 28.46
CA ASN A 196 -25.88 -6.66 28.20
C ASN A 196 -25.32 -5.81 29.38
N PRO A 197 -25.03 -4.49 29.28
CA PRO A 197 -25.90 -3.49 28.61
C PRO A 197 -25.21 -2.33 27.85
N SER A 198 -25.87 -1.84 26.79
CA SER A 198 -26.32 -0.44 26.60
C SER A 198 -26.26 0.01 25.14
N ASN A 199 -27.45 0.31 24.61
CA ASN A 199 -27.72 0.77 23.25
C ASN A 199 -27.15 2.18 23.02
N VAL A 200 -26.03 2.26 22.31
CA VAL A 200 -25.78 3.33 21.34
C VAL A 200 -25.42 2.59 20.06
N ALA A 201 -26.35 2.52 19.12
CA ALA A 201 -26.08 1.93 17.82
C ALA A 201 -24.84 2.62 17.24
N GLU A 202 -23.79 1.86 16.94
CA GLU A 202 -22.60 2.32 16.25
C GLU A 202 -23.04 2.95 14.92
N THR A 203 -23.26 4.27 14.91
CA THR A 203 -23.57 4.98 13.68
C THR A 203 -22.34 4.91 12.80
N THR A 204 -22.49 4.32 11.62
CA THR A 204 -21.36 4.18 10.70
C THR A 204 -21.07 5.50 10.00
N TRP A 205 -19.81 5.71 9.58
CA TRP A 205 -19.44 6.89 8.78
C TRP A 205 -20.24 6.99 7.49
N SER A 206 -20.63 5.84 6.93
CA SER A 206 -21.50 5.73 5.77
C SER A 206 -22.89 6.31 6.02
N GLU A 207 -23.53 5.99 7.14
CA GLU A 207 -24.85 6.55 7.48
C GLU A 207 -24.80 8.09 7.60
N MET A 208 -23.73 8.64 8.17
CA MET A 208 -23.54 10.09 8.25
C MET A 208 -23.31 10.72 6.86
N ALA A 209 -22.49 10.09 6.04
CA ALA A 209 -22.20 10.55 4.68
C ALA A 209 -23.46 10.51 3.80
N GLU A 210 -24.24 9.43 3.85
CA GLU A 210 -25.53 9.31 3.16
C GLU A 210 -26.50 10.42 3.59
N ARG A 211 -26.57 10.71 4.89
CA ARG A 211 -27.43 11.79 5.38
C ARG A 211 -26.96 13.17 4.91
N ILE A 212 -25.66 13.38 4.82
CA ILE A 212 -25.08 14.60 4.22
C ILE A 212 -25.42 14.68 2.73
N LEU A 213 -25.31 13.57 1.99
CA LEU A 213 -25.71 13.48 0.58
C LEU A 213 -27.21 13.75 0.39
N GLN A 214 -28.06 13.41 1.36
CA GLN A 214 -29.49 13.74 1.32
C GLN A 214 -29.76 15.23 1.57
N GLU A 215 -29.14 15.82 2.60
CA GLU A 215 -29.53 17.16 3.07
C GLU A 215 -28.77 18.33 2.43
N ILE A 216 -27.51 18.15 2.00
CA ILE A 216 -26.75 19.24 1.36
C ILE A 216 -27.19 19.38 -0.10
N PRO A 217 -27.61 20.57 -0.56
CA PRO A 217 -28.05 20.78 -1.94
C PRO A 217 -26.88 20.67 -2.94
N VAL A 218 -27.21 20.42 -4.21
CA VAL A 218 -26.23 20.49 -5.32
C VAL A 218 -25.60 21.88 -5.36
N GLY A 219 -24.27 21.94 -5.46
CA GLY A 219 -23.49 23.17 -5.44
C GLY A 219 -22.35 23.15 -4.42
N GLY A 220 -21.70 24.31 -4.25
CA GLY A 220 -20.54 24.46 -3.37
C GLY A 220 -20.90 24.48 -1.88
N PHE A 221 -20.16 23.72 -1.07
CA PHE A 221 -20.32 23.66 0.39
C PHE A 221 -18.97 23.54 1.13
N LYS A 222 -18.99 23.75 2.45
CA LYS A 222 -17.85 23.58 3.36
C LYS A 222 -18.09 22.41 4.31
N SER A 223 -17.01 21.86 4.87
CA SER A 223 -17.11 20.81 5.89
C SER A 223 -17.99 21.25 7.08
N THR A 224 -17.93 22.52 7.49
CA THR A 224 -18.78 23.07 8.56
C THR A 224 -20.28 22.98 8.27
N ASP A 225 -20.68 23.00 7.00
CA ASP A 225 -22.08 22.84 6.60
C ASP A 225 -22.53 21.39 6.85
N CYS A 226 -21.65 20.42 6.64
CA CYS A 226 -21.87 19.02 7.02
C CYS A 226 -21.92 18.83 8.54
N GLN A 227 -21.17 19.63 9.31
CA GLN A 227 -21.25 19.59 10.78
C GLN A 227 -22.65 19.94 11.28
N ALA A 228 -23.36 20.85 10.60
CA ALA A 228 -24.74 21.22 10.96
C ALA A 228 -25.69 20.02 10.77
N VAL A 229 -25.54 19.27 9.68
CA VAL A 229 -26.30 18.03 9.43
C VAL A 229 -26.00 16.98 10.50
N ILE A 230 -24.72 16.80 10.85
CA ILE A 230 -24.30 15.85 11.90
C ILE A 230 -24.87 16.26 13.26
N LYS A 231 -24.85 17.55 13.62
CA LYS A 231 -25.44 18.06 14.87
C LYS A 231 -26.95 17.81 14.96
N LYS A 232 -27.65 17.90 13.82
CA LYS A 232 -29.10 17.70 13.73
C LYS A 232 -29.49 16.23 13.93
N HIS A 233 -28.75 15.29 13.35
CA HIS A 233 -29.09 13.86 13.38
C HIS A 233 -28.39 13.06 14.46
N TRP A 234 -27.18 13.47 14.87
CA TRP A 234 -26.36 12.81 15.87
C TRP A 234 -25.77 13.81 16.89
N PRO A 235 -26.61 14.50 17.68
CA PRO A 235 -26.15 15.53 18.61
C PRO A 235 -25.19 15.01 19.70
N GLN A 236 -25.19 13.72 19.98
CA GLN A 236 -24.30 13.10 20.95
C GLN A 236 -22.97 12.60 20.36
N HIS A 237 -22.82 12.58 19.04
CA HIS A 237 -21.62 12.08 18.37
C HIS A 237 -20.42 13.03 18.59
N PRO A 238 -19.18 12.53 18.78
CA PRO A 238 -18.00 13.37 19.01
C PRO A 238 -17.81 14.49 17.97
N MET A 239 -18.02 14.19 16.67
CA MET A 239 -17.91 15.20 15.60
C MET A 239 -18.97 16.33 15.70
N ALA A 240 -20.14 16.07 16.28
CA ALA A 240 -21.14 17.11 16.50
C ALA A 240 -20.65 18.16 17.51
N LYS A 241 -19.76 17.78 18.44
CA LYS A 241 -19.22 18.63 19.51
C LYS A 241 -17.81 19.13 19.21
N ALA A 242 -17.16 18.63 18.16
CA ALA A 242 -15.80 19.00 17.79
C ALA A 242 -15.66 20.47 17.36
N GLY A 243 -14.56 21.12 17.76
CA GLY A 243 -14.19 22.45 17.28
C GLY A 243 -13.76 22.45 15.81
N GLY A 244 -13.74 23.60 15.14
CA GLY A 244 -13.60 23.68 13.68
C GLY A 244 -12.37 22.96 13.09
N ALA A 245 -11.21 23.03 13.74
CA ALA A 245 -9.99 22.34 13.28
C ALA A 245 -10.08 20.81 13.45
N ALA A 246 -10.53 20.35 14.63
CA ALA A 246 -10.73 18.94 14.91
C ALA A 246 -11.81 18.33 14.00
N PHE A 247 -12.93 19.04 13.84
CA PHE A 247 -14.00 18.65 12.93
C PHE A 247 -13.49 18.56 11.48
N GLY A 248 -12.70 19.53 11.02
CA GLY A 248 -12.14 19.51 9.67
C GLY A 248 -11.24 18.30 9.42
N SER A 249 -10.44 17.91 10.41
CA SER A 249 -9.62 16.69 10.35
C SER A 249 -10.49 15.43 10.32
N ASP A 250 -11.45 15.32 11.23
CA ASP A 250 -12.34 14.14 11.30
C ASP A 250 -13.21 14.00 10.05
N PHE A 251 -13.70 15.13 9.52
CA PHE A 251 -14.46 15.17 8.28
C PHE A 251 -13.62 14.69 7.11
N LYS A 252 -12.39 15.20 6.97
CA LYS A 252 -11.47 14.82 5.90
C LYS A 252 -11.11 13.33 5.95
N ASN A 253 -10.93 12.79 7.15
CA ASN A 253 -10.46 11.41 7.30
C ASN A 253 -11.59 10.38 7.24
N ASN A 254 -12.80 10.72 7.70
CA ASN A 254 -13.86 9.72 7.89
C ASN A 254 -15.08 9.92 6.98
N ILE A 255 -15.48 11.16 6.71
CA ILE A 255 -16.73 11.46 5.97
C ILE A 255 -16.44 11.76 4.50
N TRP A 256 -15.40 12.55 4.23
CA TRP A 256 -15.01 12.94 2.88
C TRP A 256 -14.78 11.76 1.93
N PRO A 257 -14.06 10.69 2.31
CA PRO A 257 -13.83 9.55 1.41
C PRO A 257 -15.14 8.93 0.92
N VAL A 258 -16.13 8.82 1.80
CA VAL A 258 -17.45 8.30 1.45
C VAL A 258 -18.20 9.27 0.52
N LEU A 259 -18.15 10.58 0.78
CA LEU A 259 -18.78 11.54 -0.14
C LEU A 259 -18.13 11.50 -1.54
N GLN A 260 -16.83 11.29 -1.59
CA GLN A 260 -16.06 11.21 -2.83
C GLN A 260 -16.45 9.99 -3.67
N THR A 261 -16.69 8.83 -3.05
CA THR A 261 -17.16 7.63 -3.79
C THR A 261 -18.52 7.84 -4.45
N HIS A 262 -19.37 8.67 -3.86
CA HIS A 262 -20.66 9.04 -4.44
C HIS A 262 -20.54 10.08 -5.55
N GLY A 263 -19.37 10.71 -5.76
CA GLY A 263 -19.15 11.66 -6.85
C GLY A 263 -19.11 13.13 -6.42
N VAL A 264 -19.00 13.42 -5.11
CA VAL A 264 -18.73 14.77 -4.60
C VAL A 264 -17.28 15.14 -4.92
N LYS A 265 -17.04 16.39 -5.34
CA LYS A 265 -15.74 16.86 -5.84
C LYS A 265 -15.16 17.97 -4.95
N ILE A 266 -13.88 18.26 -5.08
CA ILE A 266 -13.27 19.47 -4.52
C ILE A 266 -13.32 20.54 -5.61
N SER A 267 -13.97 21.68 -5.34
CA SER A 267 -14.21 22.73 -6.34
C SER A 267 -12.94 23.44 -6.77
N GLU A 268 -12.00 23.68 -5.84
CA GLU A 268 -10.72 24.36 -6.09
C GLU A 268 -9.59 23.64 -5.31
N PRO A 269 -8.87 22.71 -5.94
CA PRO A 269 -7.74 22.02 -5.32
C PRO A 269 -6.64 23.02 -4.91
N GLY A 270 -6.13 22.90 -3.68
CA GLY A 270 -4.96 23.66 -3.21
C GLY A 270 -5.24 25.05 -2.62
N LYS A 271 -6.48 25.52 -2.57
CA LYS A 271 -6.85 26.75 -1.84
C LYS A 271 -7.54 26.44 -0.51
N ALA A 272 -7.02 27.03 0.56
CA ALA A 272 -7.69 27.04 1.85
C ALA A 272 -8.64 28.26 1.96
N PRO A 273 -9.84 28.11 2.55
CA PRO A 273 -10.45 26.88 3.03
C PRO A 273 -10.92 25.98 1.88
N ILE A 274 -10.75 24.67 2.04
CA ILE A 274 -11.19 23.66 1.05
C ILE A 274 -12.70 23.82 0.83
N ARG A 275 -13.09 23.95 -0.44
CA ARG A 275 -14.49 23.94 -0.88
C ARG A 275 -14.80 22.64 -1.60
N TYR A 276 -15.93 22.05 -1.23
CA TYR A 276 -16.46 20.84 -1.84
C TYR A 276 -17.63 21.19 -2.75
N GLU A 277 -17.90 20.36 -3.73
CA GLU A 277 -19.00 20.49 -4.68
C GLU A 277 -19.87 19.23 -4.64
N MET A 278 -21.11 19.42 -4.23
CA MET A 278 -22.15 18.40 -4.31
C MET A 278 -22.63 18.36 -5.77
N THR A 279 -22.35 17.26 -6.47
CA THR A 279 -22.69 17.10 -7.89
C THR A 279 -24.08 16.51 -8.07
N ALA A 280 -24.67 16.71 -9.26
CA ALA A 280 -25.91 16.02 -9.63
C ALA A 280 -25.72 14.49 -9.69
N GLU A 281 -24.52 14.04 -10.08
CA GLU A 281 -24.10 12.64 -10.05
C GLU A 281 -24.14 12.07 -8.61
N ALA A 282 -23.66 12.83 -7.62
CA ALA A 282 -23.70 12.44 -6.21
C ALA A 282 -25.09 12.36 -5.61
N LYS A 283 -26.04 13.12 -6.15
CA LYS A 283 -27.46 12.98 -5.78
C LYS A 283 -28.12 11.80 -6.48
N GLY A 284 -27.73 11.51 -7.72
CA GLY A 284 -28.26 10.39 -8.51
C GLY A 284 -27.67 9.02 -8.15
N SER A 285 -26.54 8.98 -7.45
CA SER A 285 -25.90 7.75 -6.96
C SER A 285 -26.48 7.25 -5.64
N MET A 286 -27.42 8.00 -5.03
CA MET A 286 -28.17 7.52 -3.88
C MET A 286 -29.31 6.59 -4.32
N PRO A 287 -29.53 5.47 -3.63
CA PRO A 287 -30.65 4.56 -3.89
C PRO A 287 -32.02 5.20 -3.64
#